data_AF-A0AA41SS91-F1
#
_entry.id   AF-A0AA41SS91-F1
#
_cell.length_a   1.000
_cell.length_b   1.000
_cell.length_c   1.000
_cell.angle_alpha   90.00
_cell.angle_beta   90.00
_cell.angle_gamma   90.00
#
_symmetry.space_group_name_H-M   'P 1'
#
loop_
_entity.id
_entity.type
_entity.pdbx_description
1 polymer ?
#
loop_
_entity_poly.entity_id
_entity_poly.type
_entity_poly.pdbx_seq_one_letter_code
_entity_poly.pdbx_strand_id
1 'polypeptide(L)'
;MATEGGGKEMNEIKTQFTTREGLYKLLPHSEYSRPNRVPFNSQGSNPVRVSFVNLNDQSGKGDRLCFNVGRELYFYIYKGFRKAADLSKPIDKRIYKGTQPTCHDFNHLTVTAESVSLLVGFSAAKSNL
;
A
#
# COMPACT_ATOMS: atom_id res chain seq x y z
N MET A 1 -27.21 28.16 30.49
CA MET A 1 -26.08 27.26 30.80
C MET A 1 -25.22 27.16 29.55
N ALA A 2 -23.99 27.67 29.60
CA ALA A 2 -23.03 27.43 28.53
C ALA A 2 -22.47 26.02 28.75
N THR A 3 -22.72 25.10 27.83
CA THR A 3 -22.07 23.79 27.83
C THR A 3 -20.63 24.00 27.41
N GLU A 4 -19.70 23.90 28.35
CA GLU A 4 -18.28 23.80 28.06
C GLU A 4 -18.07 22.61 27.13
N GLY A 5 -17.71 22.89 25.89
CA GLY A 5 -17.28 21.88 24.94
C GLY A 5 -15.97 21.29 25.44
N GLY A 6 -16.06 20.21 26.21
CA GLY A 6 -14.93 19.39 26.59
C GLY A 6 -14.22 18.95 25.32
N GLY A 7 -13.10 19.61 25.02
CA GLY A 7 -12.23 19.25 23.92
C GLY A 7 -11.78 17.82 24.14
N LYS A 8 -12.35 16.87 23.38
CA LYS A 8 -11.66 15.61 23.15
C LYS A 8 -10.32 16.00 22.59
N GLU A 9 -9.25 15.75 23.34
CA GLU A 9 -7.92 15.70 22.75
C GLU A 9 -8.04 14.75 21.57
N MET A 10 -8.05 15.33 20.38
CA MET A 10 -8.17 14.57 19.16
C MET A 10 -6.86 13.79 19.10
N ASN A 11 -6.96 12.47 19.16
CA ASN A 11 -5.81 11.56 19.12
C ASN A 11 -5.21 11.60 17.71
N GLU A 12 -4.63 12.75 17.36
CA GLU A 12 -4.11 13.07 16.04
C GLU A 12 -2.86 12.24 15.78
N ILE A 13 -2.79 11.67 14.59
CA ILE A 13 -1.64 10.88 14.17
C ILE A 13 -0.46 11.82 13.93
N LYS A 14 0.64 11.61 14.66
CA LYS A 14 1.88 12.38 14.49
C LYS A 14 2.46 12.20 13.09
N THR A 15 2.88 13.30 12.47
CA THR A 15 3.43 13.32 11.09
C THR A 15 4.95 13.49 11.03
N GLN A 16 5.63 13.64 12.17
CA GLN A 16 7.08 13.75 12.24
C GLN A 16 7.62 13.35 13.62
N PHE A 17 8.85 12.87 13.67
CA PHE A 17 9.57 12.53 14.89
C PHE A 17 11.08 12.69 14.70
N THR A 18 11.83 12.88 15.79
CA THR A 18 13.29 13.05 15.74
C THR A 18 13.98 11.85 16.41
N THR A 19 15.03 11.34 15.80
CA THR A 19 15.94 10.34 16.39
C THR A 19 17.37 10.87 16.37
N ARG A 20 18.34 10.07 16.83
CA ARG A 20 19.78 10.42 16.77
C ARG A 20 20.24 10.77 15.35
N GLU A 21 19.65 10.16 14.34
CA GLU A 21 20.00 10.34 12.93
C GLU A 21 19.42 11.64 12.34
N GLY A 22 18.40 12.22 12.98
CA GLY A 22 17.77 13.47 12.55
C GLY A 22 16.24 13.42 12.57
N LEU A 23 15.63 14.33 11.79
CA LEU A 23 14.18 14.48 11.68
C LEU A 23 13.59 13.56 10.60
N TYR A 24 12.65 12.73 11.02
CA TYR A 24 11.81 11.91 10.15
C TYR A 24 10.46 12.60 9.95
N LYS A 25 10.05 12.77 8.69
CA LYS A 25 8.80 13.46 8.33
C LYS A 25 7.98 12.63 7.36
N LEU A 26 6.69 12.46 7.65
CA LEU A 26 5.71 11.90 6.74
C LEU A 26 5.54 12.85 5.54
N LEU A 27 5.57 12.30 4.33
CA LEU A 27 5.43 13.05 3.08
C LEU A 27 4.10 12.68 2.39
N PRO A 28 2.99 13.42 2.63
CA PRO A 28 1.69 13.09 2.06
C PRO A 28 1.68 13.03 0.53
N HIS A 29 2.52 13.81 -0.16
CA HIS A 29 2.60 13.78 -1.63
C HIS A 29 3.19 12.48 -2.20
N SER A 30 3.78 11.63 -1.34
CA SER A 30 4.39 10.34 -1.70
C SER A 30 3.52 9.15 -1.25
N GLU A 31 2.31 9.41 -0.77
CA GLU A 31 1.37 8.39 -0.33
C GLU A 31 0.82 7.55 -1.49
N TYR A 32 0.67 6.24 -1.26
CA TYR A 32 -0.02 5.32 -2.16
C TYR A 32 -1.27 4.76 -1.46
N SER A 33 -2.37 4.75 -2.19
CA SER A 33 -3.66 4.25 -1.71
C SER A 33 -4.54 3.85 -2.89
N ARG A 34 -5.78 3.47 -2.63
CA ARG A 34 -6.78 3.28 -3.69
C ARG A 34 -6.96 4.60 -4.46
N PRO A 35 -7.21 4.56 -5.79
CA PRO A 35 -7.36 5.78 -6.60
C PRO A 35 -8.45 6.72 -6.07
N ASN A 36 -9.52 6.16 -5.49
CA ASN A 36 -10.64 6.92 -4.92
C ASN A 36 -10.33 7.55 -3.55
N ARG A 37 -9.19 7.22 -2.92
CA ARG A 37 -8.77 7.65 -1.57
C ARG A 37 -9.81 7.44 -0.47
N VAL A 38 -10.82 6.60 -0.72
CA VAL A 38 -11.82 6.29 0.31
C VAL A 38 -11.13 5.42 1.35
N PRO A 39 -11.27 5.72 2.66
CA PRO A 39 -10.76 4.86 3.71
C PRO A 39 -11.31 3.43 3.56
N PHE A 40 -10.46 2.44 3.77
CA PHE A 40 -10.89 1.05 3.76
C PHE A 40 -11.37 0.66 5.15
N ASN A 41 -12.63 0.22 5.27
CA ASN A 41 -13.11 -0.35 6.53
C ASN A 41 -12.48 -1.74 6.70
N SER A 42 -11.57 -1.85 7.66
CA SER A 42 -10.76 -3.04 7.87
C SER A 42 -11.47 -4.13 8.70
N GLN A 43 -12.65 -3.85 9.27
CA GLN A 43 -13.34 -4.80 10.14
C GLN A 43 -13.61 -6.13 9.43
N GLY A 44 -13.03 -7.22 9.96
CA GLY A 44 -13.19 -8.57 9.42
C GLY A 44 -12.51 -8.83 8.08
N SER A 45 -11.64 -7.93 7.61
CA SER A 45 -10.89 -8.07 6.36
C SER A 45 -9.47 -8.60 6.58
N ASN A 46 -8.87 -9.14 5.51
CA ASN A 46 -7.46 -9.54 5.53
C ASN A 46 -6.54 -8.30 5.66
N PRO A 47 -5.35 -8.45 6.26
CA PRO A 47 -4.42 -7.34 6.42
C PRO A 47 -3.98 -6.75 5.08
N VAL A 48 -3.80 -5.43 5.05
CA VAL A 48 -3.08 -4.75 3.97
C VAL A 48 -1.61 -5.09 4.10
N ARG A 49 -1.03 -5.60 3.01
CA ARG A 49 0.38 -5.95 2.85
C ARG A 49 0.98 -5.14 1.73
N VAL A 50 2.30 -4.98 1.79
CA VAL A 50 3.07 -4.21 0.83
C VAL A 50 4.33 -5.00 0.48
N SER A 51 4.63 -5.09 -0.81
CA SER A 51 5.85 -5.73 -1.32
C SER A 51 6.50 -4.81 -2.35
N PHE A 52 7.82 -4.78 -2.36
CA PHE A 52 8.62 -3.95 -3.25
C PHE A 52 9.52 -4.80 -4.12
N VAL A 53 9.82 -4.33 -5.32
CA VAL A 53 10.80 -4.97 -6.22
C VAL A 53 11.47 -3.91 -7.09
N ASN A 54 12.75 -4.09 -7.40
CA ASN A 54 13.49 -3.24 -8.33
C ASN A 54 13.73 -4.03 -9.62
N LEU A 55 13.34 -3.48 -10.77
CA LEU A 55 13.46 -4.14 -12.08
C LEU A 55 14.84 -3.98 -12.75
N ASN A 56 15.83 -3.41 -12.07
CA ASN A 56 17.13 -3.02 -12.63
C ASN A 56 17.03 -2.19 -13.92
N ASP A 57 15.95 -1.43 -14.05
CA ASP A 57 15.70 -0.55 -15.20
C ASP A 57 16.69 0.62 -15.19
N GLN A 58 17.43 0.78 -16.30
CA GLN A 58 18.42 1.83 -16.50
C GLN A 58 17.80 3.24 -16.47
N SER A 59 16.47 3.37 -16.55
CA SER A 59 15.76 4.66 -16.45
C SER A 59 15.78 5.30 -15.06
N GLY A 60 16.24 4.57 -14.02
CA GLY A 60 16.20 5.03 -12.62
C GLY A 60 14.80 5.07 -12.03
N LYS A 61 13.79 4.52 -12.73
CA LYS A 61 12.42 4.31 -12.25
C LYS A 61 12.12 2.83 -12.09
N GLY A 62 13.11 2.03 -11.69
CA GLY A 62 13.01 0.56 -11.58
C GLY A 62 12.18 0.07 -10.41
N ASP A 63 11.99 0.87 -9.36
CA ASP A 63 11.24 0.44 -8.18
C ASP A 63 9.74 0.29 -8.47
N ARG A 64 9.18 -0.78 -7.95
CA ARG A 64 7.76 -1.11 -8.05
C ARG A 64 7.19 -1.41 -6.68
N LEU A 65 5.92 -1.08 -6.51
CA LEU A 65 5.14 -1.26 -5.30
C LEU A 65 3.94 -2.13 -5.61
N CYS A 66 3.70 -3.17 -4.81
CA CYS A 66 2.47 -3.94 -4.81
C CYS A 66 1.80 -3.88 -3.44
N PHE A 67 0.50 -3.60 -3.40
CA PHE A 67 -0.28 -3.64 -2.17
C PHE A 67 -1.70 -4.17 -2.39
N ASN A 68 -2.25 -4.85 -1.38
CA ASN A 68 -3.62 -5.36 -1.40
C ASN A 68 -4.56 -4.53 -0.51
N VAL A 69 -5.81 -4.39 -0.93
CA VAL A 69 -6.89 -3.80 -0.13
C VAL A 69 -8.17 -4.60 -0.34
N GLY A 70 -8.57 -5.40 0.65
CA GLY A 70 -9.71 -6.31 0.52
C GLY A 70 -9.53 -7.28 -0.65
N ARG A 71 -10.33 -7.13 -1.71
CA ARG A 71 -10.28 -7.97 -2.93
C ARG A 71 -9.39 -7.40 -4.04
N GLU A 72 -8.88 -6.19 -3.86
CA GLU A 72 -8.10 -5.49 -4.87
C GLU A 72 -6.60 -5.68 -4.62
N LEU A 73 -5.83 -5.83 -5.70
CA LEU A 73 -4.37 -5.83 -5.69
C LEU A 73 -3.89 -4.80 -6.71
N TYR A 74 -3.01 -3.91 -6.28
CA TYR A 74 -2.51 -2.79 -7.07
C TYR A 74 -1.01 -2.92 -7.29
N PHE A 75 -0.56 -2.58 -8.50
CA PHE A 75 0.86 -2.54 -8.87
C PHE A 75 1.22 -1.18 -9.50
N TYR A 76 2.19 -0.48 -8.91
CA TYR A 76 2.61 0.87 -9.34
C TYR A 76 4.14 0.98 -9.46
N ILE A 77 4.59 2.00 -10.18
CA ILE A 77 5.96 2.52 -10.03
C ILE A 77 6.07 3.16 -8.64
N TYR A 78 7.07 2.76 -7.86
CA TYR A 78 7.41 3.43 -6.61
C TYR A 78 8.43 4.54 -6.86
N LYS A 79 8.22 5.70 -6.26
CA LYS A 79 9.03 6.91 -6.50
C LYS A 79 9.75 7.42 -5.24
N GLY A 80 9.79 6.62 -4.17
CA GLY A 80 10.40 7.01 -2.91
C GLY A 80 9.78 8.28 -2.33
N PHE A 81 10.64 9.22 -1.93
CA PHE A 81 10.26 10.53 -1.40
C PHE A 81 9.77 11.54 -2.45
N ARG A 82 9.78 11.19 -3.74
CA ARG A 82 9.25 12.08 -4.79
C ARG A 82 7.71 11.98 -4.82
N LYS A 83 7.05 12.92 -5.50
CA LYS A 83 5.61 12.86 -5.74
C LYS A 83 5.22 11.49 -6.31
N ALA A 84 4.23 10.84 -5.71
CA ALA A 84 3.78 9.50 -6.06
C ALA A 84 3.42 9.38 -7.55
N ALA A 85 3.37 8.14 -8.06
CA ALA A 85 2.81 7.88 -9.37
C ALA A 85 1.34 8.33 -9.44
N ASP A 86 0.82 8.54 -10.65
CA ASP A 86 -0.59 8.84 -10.84
C ASP A 86 -1.43 7.63 -10.40
N LEU A 87 -2.12 7.75 -9.27
CA LEU A 87 -2.93 6.67 -8.69
C LEU A 87 -4.10 6.28 -9.59
N SER A 88 -4.48 7.07 -10.59
CA SER A 88 -5.50 6.66 -11.58
C SER A 88 -4.96 5.71 -12.64
N LYS A 89 -3.62 5.53 -12.72
CA LYS A 89 -2.92 4.77 -13.75
C LYS A 89 -1.99 3.71 -13.14
N PRO A 90 -2.55 2.68 -12.47
CA PRO A 90 -1.73 1.53 -12.06
C PRO A 90 -1.10 0.85 -13.28
N ILE A 91 0.06 0.22 -13.07
CA ILE A 91 0.65 -0.66 -14.07
C ILE A 91 -0.26 -1.88 -14.26
N ASP A 92 -0.70 -2.47 -13.14
CA ASP A 92 -1.70 -3.53 -13.12
C ASP A 92 -2.64 -3.34 -11.92
N LYS A 93 -3.89 -3.75 -12.10
CA LYS A 93 -4.90 -3.82 -11.04
C LYS A 93 -5.69 -5.11 -11.20
N ARG A 94 -5.71 -5.93 -10.15
CA ARG A 94 -6.50 -7.17 -10.10
C ARG A 94 -7.61 -7.07 -9.06
N ILE A 95 -8.75 -7.68 -9.37
CA ILE A 95 -9.89 -7.82 -8.47
C ILE A 95 -10.23 -9.29 -8.36
N TYR A 96 -10.09 -9.85 -7.15
CA TYR A 96 -10.36 -11.26 -6.89
C TYR A 96 -11.80 -11.47 -6.44
N LYS A 97 -12.51 -12.39 -7.11
CA LYS A 97 -13.87 -12.80 -6.73
C LYS A 97 -13.80 -13.98 -5.76
N GLY A 98 -14.67 -14.01 -4.76
CA GLY A 98 -14.82 -15.14 -3.84
C GLY A 98 -13.73 -15.28 -2.76
N THR A 99 -12.52 -14.74 -2.97
CA THR A 99 -11.45 -14.73 -1.97
C THR A 99 -10.73 -13.37 -1.93
N GLN A 100 -9.93 -13.15 -0.89
CA GLN A 100 -9.16 -11.93 -0.65
C GLN A 100 -7.67 -12.29 -0.48
N PRO A 101 -6.74 -11.54 -1.10
CA PRO A 101 -5.32 -11.67 -0.82
C PRO A 101 -5.01 -11.49 0.68
N THR A 102 -4.04 -12.26 1.18
CA THR A 102 -3.56 -12.21 2.57
C THR A 102 -2.09 -11.82 2.68
N CYS A 103 -1.29 -12.18 1.68
CA CYS A 103 0.12 -11.87 1.53
C CYS A 103 0.53 -11.99 0.07
N HIS A 104 1.69 -11.45 -0.27
CA HIS A 104 2.26 -11.53 -1.61
C HIS A 104 3.75 -11.26 -1.55
N ASP A 105 4.52 -11.86 -2.46
CA ASP A 105 5.96 -11.68 -2.51
C ASP A 105 6.51 -11.77 -3.93
N PHE A 106 7.55 -10.99 -4.20
CA PHE A 106 8.19 -10.94 -5.50
C PHE A 106 9.33 -11.94 -5.58
N ASN A 107 9.48 -12.60 -6.73
CA ASN A 107 10.69 -13.36 -6.98
C ASN A 107 11.81 -12.40 -7.42
N HIS A 108 12.68 -12.04 -6.49
CA HIS A 108 13.82 -11.15 -6.74
C HIS A 108 14.92 -11.77 -7.61
N LEU A 109 14.96 -13.09 -7.78
CA LEU A 109 15.99 -13.79 -8.55
C LEU A 109 15.72 -13.80 -10.06
N THR A 110 14.45 -13.67 -10.46
CA THR A 110 14.04 -13.75 -11.87
C THR A 110 13.56 -12.42 -12.42
N VAL A 111 13.76 -11.33 -11.67
CA VAL A 111 13.28 -10.01 -12.06
C VAL A 111 14.10 -9.46 -13.23
N THR A 112 13.42 -8.91 -14.23
CA THR A 112 14.03 -8.20 -15.35
C THR A 112 13.32 -6.86 -15.58
N ALA A 113 13.82 -6.06 -16.52
CA ALA A 113 13.18 -4.81 -16.90
C ALA A 113 11.78 -5.03 -17.53
N GLU A 114 11.58 -6.19 -18.15
CA GLU A 114 10.36 -6.56 -18.88
C GLU A 114 9.40 -7.41 -18.07
N SER A 115 9.89 -8.14 -17.06
CA SER A 115 9.11 -9.15 -16.37
C SER A 115 9.40 -9.24 -14.88
N VAL A 116 8.35 -9.56 -14.13
CA VAL A 116 8.43 -9.85 -12.70
C VAL A 116 7.43 -10.93 -12.34
N SER A 117 7.85 -11.85 -11.47
CA SER A 117 6.97 -12.87 -10.91
C SER A 117 6.52 -12.46 -9.52
N LEU A 118 5.20 -12.45 -9.29
CA LEU A 118 4.58 -12.17 -7.99
C LEU A 118 3.74 -13.36 -7.55
N LEU A 119 4.07 -13.93 -6.40
CA LEU A 119 3.23 -14.91 -5.73
C LEU A 119 2.19 -14.20 -4.85
N VAL A 120 0.94 -14.65 -4.86
CA VAL A 120 -0.14 -14.08 -4.04
C VAL A 120 -0.81 -15.19 -3.24
N GLY A 121 -0.78 -15.05 -1.92
CA GLY A 121 -1.50 -15.90 -0.98
C GLY A 121 -2.93 -15.41 -0.76
N PHE A 122 -3.85 -16.34 -0.55
CA PHE A 122 -5.28 -16.06 -0.36
C PHE A 122 -5.79 -16.68 0.93
N SER A 123 -6.85 -16.09 1.49
CA SER A 123 -7.64 -16.78 2.52
C SER A 123 -8.36 -17.97 1.88
N ALA A 124 -8.29 -19.15 2.50
CA ALA A 124 -9.17 -20.25 2.13
C ALA A 124 -10.64 -19.79 2.25
N ALA A 125 -11.50 -20.21 1.32
CA ALA A 125 -12.93 -19.96 1.46
C ALA A 125 -13.37 -20.52 2.83
N LYS A 126 -14.07 -19.73 3.65
CA LYS A 126 -14.72 -20.28 4.83
C LYS A 126 -15.69 -21.37 4.35
N SER A 127 -15.33 -22.63 4.53
CA SER A 127 -16.29 -23.73 4.46
C SER A 127 -17.18 -23.58 5.67
N ASN A 128 -18.32 -22.91 5.51
CA ASN A 128 -19.41 -23.11 6.45
C ASN A 128 -19.92 -24.54 6.18
N LEU A 129 -19.57 -25.46 7.08
CA LEU A 129 -20.28 -26.73 7.24
C LEU A 129 -21.69 -26.46 7.76
#